data_AF-A0A519QB11-F1
#
_entry.id   AF-A0A519QB11-F1
#
_cell.length_a   1.000
_cell.length_b   1.000
_cell.length_c   1.000
_cell.angle_alpha   90.00
_cell.angle_beta   90.00
_cell.angle_gamma   90.00
#
_symmetry.space_group_name_H-M   'P 1'
#
loop_
_entity.id
_entity.type
_entity.pdbx_description
1 polymer ?
#
loop_
_entity_poly.entity_id
_entity_poly.type
_entity_poly.pdbx_seq_one_letter_code
_entity_poly.pdbx_strand_id
1 'polypeptide(L)'
;REHLVHLDHLRGVIGLRGYGQRDPLNEYKTEAFSLFETLLYELRHDVTRWLMTVEFRFEAPPELPEFQEIHLNPGTGENEMANPGAQLPEQALEGDARSRLPVEMLPAGWQNTGRNASCPCGSGRKFKHCHGALV
;
A
#
# COMPACT_ATOMS: atom_id res chain seq x y z
N ARG A 1 -2.10 -39.76 10.65
CA ARG A 1 -1.85 -41.17 10.23
C ARG A 1 -0.84 -41.84 11.15
N GLU A 2 0.30 -41.21 11.42
CA GLU A 2 1.36 -41.73 12.30
C GLU A 2 0.92 -42.01 13.75
N HIS A 3 0.04 -41.18 14.33
CA HIS A 3 -0.51 -41.43 15.67
C HIS A 3 -1.27 -42.78 15.78
N LEU A 4 -2.00 -43.17 14.73
CA LEU A 4 -2.73 -44.44 14.74
C LEU A 4 -1.77 -45.64 14.76
N VAL A 5 -0.65 -45.55 14.03
CA VAL A 5 0.41 -46.57 14.03
C VAL A 5 1.04 -46.69 15.42
N HIS A 6 1.31 -45.57 16.09
CA HIS A 6 1.81 -45.57 17.47
C HIS A 6 0.83 -46.23 18.45
N LEU A 7 -0.48 -46.00 18.32
CA LEU A 7 -1.50 -46.66 19.14
C LEU A 7 -1.59 -48.16 18.88
N ASP A 8 -1.48 -48.58 17.62
CA ASP A 8 -1.48 -50.00 17.26
C ASP A 8 -0.26 -50.71 17.85
N HIS A 9 0.93 -50.10 17.76
CA HIS A 9 2.13 -50.60 18.42
C HIS A 9 1.95 -50.67 19.93
N LEU A 10 1.49 -49.59 20.57
CA LEU A 10 1.24 -49.53 22.01
C LEU A 10 0.31 -50.66 22.47
N ARG A 11 -0.77 -50.91 21.72
CA ARG A 11 -1.72 -51.98 22.00
C ARG A 11 -1.08 -53.38 21.92
N GLY A 12 -0.11 -53.56 21.03
CA GLY A 12 0.66 -54.80 20.91
C GLY A 12 1.60 -55.06 22.11
N VAL A 13 2.16 -54.01 22.72
CA VAL A 13 3.17 -54.17 23.80
C VAL A 13 2.59 -54.05 25.22
N ILE A 14 1.44 -53.37 25.39
CA ILE A 14 0.91 -53.02 26.72
C ILE A 14 0.58 -54.24 27.60
N GLY A 15 0.27 -55.39 26.98
CA GLY A 15 0.03 -56.63 27.70
C GLY A 15 1.20 -57.09 28.57
N LEU A 16 2.44 -56.71 28.22
CA LEU A 16 3.62 -57.01 29.01
C LEU A 16 3.62 -56.32 30.39
N ARG A 17 2.86 -55.23 30.57
CA ARG A 17 2.75 -54.55 31.87
C ARG A 17 1.97 -55.38 32.91
N GLY A 18 1.14 -56.32 32.44
CA GLY A 18 0.44 -57.27 33.31
C GLY A 18 1.40 -58.15 34.13
N TYR A 19 2.62 -58.41 33.65
CA TYR A 19 3.64 -59.12 34.43
C TYR A 19 4.07 -58.36 35.70
N GLY A 20 3.93 -57.04 35.71
CA GLY A 20 4.20 -56.19 36.86
C GLY A 20 3.01 -55.98 37.80
N GLN A 21 1.93 -56.76 37.67
CA GLN A 21 0.67 -56.60 38.41
C GLN A 21 -0.01 -55.23 38.19
N ARG A 22 0.37 -54.49 37.14
CA ARG A 22 -0.29 -53.25 36.74
C ARG A 22 -1.42 -53.59 35.77
N ASP A 23 -2.56 -52.91 35.90
CA ASP A 23 -3.69 -53.09 34.98
C ASP A 23 -3.32 -52.55 33.58
N PRO A 24 -3.20 -53.41 32.55
CA PRO A 24 -2.82 -53.00 31.20
C PRO A 24 -3.78 -51.99 30.58
N LEU A 25 -5.07 -52.04 30.95
CA LEU A 25 -6.07 -51.14 30.38
C LEU A 25 -5.86 -49.70 30.87
N ASN A 26 -5.52 -49.53 32.14
CA ASN A 26 -5.28 -48.21 32.70
C ASN A 26 -3.97 -47.62 32.16
N GLU A 27 -2.90 -48.41 32.09
CA GLU A 27 -1.63 -47.99 31.51
C GLU A 27 -1.78 -47.59 30.03
N TYR A 28 -2.54 -48.37 29.24
CA TYR A 28 -2.87 -48.02 27.87
C TYR A 28 -3.54 -46.65 27.78
N LYS A 29 -4.57 -46.41 28.60
CA LYS A 29 -5.31 -45.13 28.59
C LYS A 29 -4.40 -43.96 28.92
N THR A 30 -3.55 -44.11 29.94
CA THR A 30 -2.63 -43.04 30.37
C THR A 30 -1.58 -42.72 29.30
N GLU A 31 -0.99 -43.74 28.69
CA GLU A 31 0.03 -43.54 27.64
C GLU A 31 -0.59 -43.04 26.34
N ALA A 32 -1.72 -43.61 25.91
CA ALA A 32 -2.44 -43.17 24.73
C ALA A 32 -2.89 -41.71 24.86
N PHE A 33 -3.34 -41.29 26.04
CA PHE A 33 -3.72 -39.90 26.28
C PHE A 33 -2.51 -38.96 26.21
N SER A 34 -1.37 -39.33 26.82
CA SER A 34 -0.13 -38.54 26.73
C SER A 34 0.38 -38.38 25.29
N LEU A 35 0.30 -39.46 24.48
CA LEU A 35 0.62 -39.39 23.05
C LEU A 35 -0.33 -38.47 22.28
N PHE A 36 -1.62 -38.45 22.66
CA PHE A 36 -2.60 -37.57 22.04
C PHE A 36 -2.38 -36.10 22.40
N GLU A 37 -2.02 -35.79 23.66
CA GLU A 37 -1.67 -34.42 24.07
C GLU A 37 -0.45 -33.90 23.31
N THR A 38 0.56 -34.76 23.13
CA THR A 38 1.77 -34.44 22.35
C THR A 38 1.41 -34.15 20.89
N LEU A 39 0.57 -34.99 20.27
CA LEU A 39 0.07 -34.77 18.91
C LEU A 39 -0.65 -33.42 18.78
N LEU A 40 -1.50 -33.06 19.75
CA LEU A 40 -2.21 -31.78 19.73
C LEU A 40 -1.27 -30.59 19.87
N TYR A 41 -0.18 -30.74 20.63
CA TYR A 41 0.85 -29.72 20.76
C TYR A 41 1.61 -29.52 19.45
N GLU A 42 2.08 -30.61 18.84
CA GLU A 42 2.79 -30.60 17.56
C GLU A 42 1.91 -30.03 16.43
N LEU A 43 0.65 -30.45 16.35
CA LEU A 43 -0.30 -29.94 15.35
C LEU A 43 -0.45 -28.41 15.44
N ARG A 44 -0.59 -27.87 16.66
CA ARG A 44 -0.69 -26.42 16.87
C ARG A 44 0.59 -25.71 16.44
N HIS A 45 1.75 -26.26 16.79
CA HIS A 45 3.03 -25.71 16.40
C HIS A 45 3.20 -25.70 14.88
N ASP A 46 2.88 -26.80 14.22
CA ASP A 46 3.00 -26.94 12.76
C ASP A 46 2.05 -25.99 12.04
N VAL A 47 0.77 -25.94 12.39
CA VAL A 47 -0.17 -25.00 11.77
C VAL A 47 0.33 -23.56 11.90
N THR A 48 0.82 -23.18 13.09
CA THR A 48 1.37 -21.83 13.31
C THR A 48 2.61 -21.58 12.44
N ARG A 49 3.53 -22.55 12.39
CA ARG A 49 4.75 -22.46 11.55
C ARG A 49 4.40 -22.30 10.08
N TRP A 50 3.47 -23.10 9.57
CA TRP A 50 3.03 -23.03 8.18
C TRP A 50 2.44 -21.65 7.87
N LEU A 51 1.53 -21.15 8.71
CA LEU A 51 0.96 -19.81 8.52
C LEU A 51 2.02 -18.71 8.51
N MET A 52 3.07 -18.82 9.33
CA MET A 52 4.14 -17.81 9.42
C MET A 52 5.20 -17.94 8.31
N THR A 53 5.30 -19.08 7.64
CA THR A 53 6.36 -19.37 6.65
C THR A 53 5.83 -19.39 5.21
N VAL A 54 4.51 -19.45 5.00
CA VAL A 54 3.93 -19.48 3.66
C VAL A 54 4.14 -18.14 2.95
N GLU A 55 4.89 -18.18 1.84
CA GLU A 55 5.02 -17.06 0.91
C GLU A 55 4.07 -17.26 -0.28
N PHE A 56 3.14 -16.32 -0.46
CA PHE A 56 2.28 -16.30 -1.64
C PHE A 56 2.98 -15.56 -2.78
N ARG A 57 3.22 -16.26 -3.89
CA ARG A 57 3.66 -15.63 -5.13
C ARG A 57 2.42 -15.22 -5.92
N PHE A 58 2.18 -13.92 -5.98
CA PHE A 58 1.19 -13.35 -6.88
C PHE A 58 1.82 -13.17 -8.25
N GLU A 59 1.12 -13.60 -9.30
CA GLU A 59 1.52 -13.31 -10.67
C GLU A 59 1.44 -11.80 -10.89
N ALA A 60 2.46 -11.22 -11.54
CA ALA A 60 2.48 -9.79 -11.80
C ALA A 60 1.27 -9.40 -12.66
N PRO A 61 0.54 -8.32 -12.33
CA PRO A 61 -0.52 -7.83 -13.19
C PRO A 61 0.01 -7.62 -14.61
N PRO A 62 -0.78 -7.96 -15.66
CA PRO A 62 -0.37 -7.67 -17.03
C PRO A 62 -0.04 -6.18 -17.15
N GLU A 63 1.01 -5.86 -17.92
CA GLU A 63 1.38 -4.47 -18.20
C GLU A 63 0.16 -3.73 -18.74
N LEU A 64 -0.27 -2.70 -18.00
CA LEU A 64 -1.36 -1.85 -18.43
C LEU A 64 -0.92 -1.14 -19.72
N PRO A 65 -1.78 -1.06 -20.74
CA PRO A 65 -1.45 -0.31 -21.94
C PRO A 65 -1.09 1.13 -21.59
N GLU A 66 -0.10 1.70 -22.26
CA GLU A 66 0.29 3.10 -22.09
C GLU A 66 -0.94 3.98 -22.30
N PHE A 67 -1.34 4.70 -21.25
CA PHE A 67 -2.43 5.66 -21.32
C PHE A 67 -1.94 6.88 -22.10
N GLN A 68 -2.39 7.01 -23.34
CA GLN A 68 -2.17 8.24 -24.11
C GLN A 68 -3.25 9.24 -23.73
N GLU A 69 -2.87 10.30 -23.03
CA GLU A 69 -3.76 11.44 -22.79
C GLU A 69 -3.99 12.18 -24.11
N ILE A 70 -5.24 12.17 -24.58
CA ILE A 70 -5.66 12.88 -25.78
C ILE A 70 -6.49 14.09 -25.34
N HIS A 71 -5.88 15.28 -25.35
CA HIS A 71 -6.59 16.54 -25.11
C HIS A 71 -6.87 17.21 -26.44
N LEU A 72 -8.01 16.89 -27.04
CA LEU A 72 -8.42 17.43 -28.34
C LEU A 72 -8.98 18.84 -28.16
N ASN A 73 -8.40 19.82 -28.86
CA ASN A 73 -8.94 21.18 -28.86
C ASN A 73 -10.25 21.23 -29.68
N PRO A 74 -11.37 21.74 -29.13
CA PRO A 74 -12.67 21.78 -29.83
C PRO A 74 -12.70 22.66 -31.09
N GLY A 75 -11.75 23.59 -31.25
CA GLY A 75 -11.69 24.52 -32.38
C GLY A 75 -10.77 24.08 -33.52
N THR A 76 -9.72 23.31 -33.22
CA THR A 76 -8.71 22.89 -34.22
C THR A 76 -8.68 21.38 -34.46
N GLY A 77 -9.25 20.58 -33.56
CA GLY A 77 -9.21 19.11 -33.66
C GLY A 77 -7.82 18.50 -33.44
N GLU A 78 -6.83 19.32 -33.08
CA GLU A 78 -5.46 18.88 -32.80
C GLU A 78 -5.31 18.49 -31.32
N ASN A 79 -4.43 17.52 -31.04
CA ASN A 79 -4.09 17.13 -29.68
C ASN A 79 -3.07 18.12 -29.09
N GLU A 80 -3.47 18.88 -28.08
CA GLU A 80 -2.63 19.91 -27.45
C GLU A 80 -1.41 19.32 -26.73
N MET A 81 -1.46 18.03 -26.36
CA MET A 81 -0.31 17.33 -25.77
C MET A 81 0.72 16.84 -26.79
N ALA A 82 0.38 16.79 -28.08
CA ALA A 82 1.32 16.38 -29.12
C ALA A 82 2.26 17.52 -29.56
N ASN A 83 1.98 18.76 -29.15
CA ASN A 83 2.73 19.93 -29.59
C ASN A 83 3.16 20.81 -28.39
N PRO A 84 4.42 20.72 -27.93
CA PRO A 84 4.92 21.53 -26.81
C PRO A 84 4.94 23.05 -27.09
N GLY A 85 4.72 23.47 -28.34
CA GLY A 85 4.61 24.88 -28.73
C GLY A 85 3.18 25.47 -28.69
N ALA A 86 2.15 24.65 -28.49
CA ALA A 86 0.74 25.11 -28.43
C ALA A 86 0.32 25.57 -27.02
N GLN A 87 1.17 25.35 -26.03
CA GLN A 87 1.01 25.92 -24.70
C GLN A 87 1.28 27.43 -24.80
N LEU A 88 0.21 28.22 -24.70
CA LEU A 88 0.26 29.68 -24.52
C LEU A 88 1.39 30.08 -23.55
N PRO A 89 2.06 31.23 -23.75
CA PRO A 89 3.25 31.65 -22.99
C PRO A 89 2.98 31.97 -21.50
N GLU A 90 1.87 31.53 -20.92
CA GLU A 90 1.54 31.67 -19.50
C GLU A 90 2.38 30.77 -18.58
N GLN A 91 3.13 29.80 -19.11
CA GLN A 91 3.95 28.87 -18.33
C GLN A 91 5.47 29.15 -18.35
N ALA A 92 5.93 30.19 -19.06
CA ALA A 92 7.37 30.45 -19.22
C ALA A 92 8.04 31.23 -18.06
N LEU A 93 7.44 31.27 -16.87
CA LEU A 93 8.13 31.78 -15.68
C LEU A 93 8.12 30.71 -14.59
N GLU A 94 9.27 30.09 -14.38
CA GLU A 94 9.56 29.25 -13.21
C GLU A 94 9.34 30.09 -11.93
N GLY A 95 8.85 29.46 -10.86
CA GLY A 95 8.54 30.16 -9.60
C GLY A 95 9.71 30.97 -9.02
N ASP A 96 10.95 30.57 -9.32
CA ASP A 96 12.18 31.26 -8.91
C ASP A 96 12.50 32.53 -9.74
N ALA A 97 11.99 32.62 -10.97
CA ALA A 97 12.12 33.82 -11.80
C ALA A 97 11.12 34.90 -11.38
N ARG A 98 9.98 34.53 -10.77
CA ARG A 98 8.93 35.46 -10.35
C ARG A 98 9.32 36.28 -9.13
N SER A 99 10.06 35.70 -8.19
CA SER A 99 10.57 36.36 -6.97
C SER A 99 11.72 37.33 -7.22
N ARG A 100 12.34 37.28 -8.41
CA ARG A 100 13.43 38.17 -8.83
C ARG A 100 12.96 39.42 -9.58
N LEU A 101 11.66 39.57 -9.82
CA LEU A 101 11.14 40.72 -10.54
C LEU A 101 11.15 41.98 -9.64
N PRO A 102 11.57 43.15 -10.16
CA PRO A 102 11.68 44.35 -9.34
C PRO A 102 10.34 44.75 -8.71
N VAL A 103 10.37 45.09 -7.42
CA VAL A 103 9.20 45.60 -6.66
C VAL A 103 8.62 46.87 -7.30
N GLU A 104 9.39 47.56 -8.13
CA GLU A 104 9.02 48.73 -8.92
C GLU A 104 7.96 48.44 -9.99
N MET A 105 7.81 47.19 -10.44
CA MET A 105 6.78 46.78 -11.40
C MET A 105 5.39 46.59 -10.74
N LEU A 106 5.29 46.72 -9.41
CA LEU A 106 4.00 46.65 -8.73
C LEU A 106 3.21 47.96 -8.84
N PRO A 107 1.88 47.87 -8.99
CA PRO A 107 1.02 49.04 -9.07
C PRO A 107 1.04 49.86 -7.78
N ALA A 108 0.90 51.19 -7.88
CA ALA A 108 0.88 52.08 -6.73
C ALA A 108 -0.23 51.68 -5.73
N GLY A 109 0.11 51.61 -4.44
CA GLY A 109 -0.81 51.20 -3.37
C GLY A 109 -0.95 49.69 -3.16
N TRP A 110 -0.10 48.87 -3.80
CA TRP A 110 -0.10 47.41 -3.61
C TRP A 110 0.12 46.98 -2.15
N GLN A 111 0.87 47.76 -1.36
CA GLN A 111 1.19 47.44 0.04
C GLN A 111 -0.07 47.35 0.92
N ASN A 112 -1.11 48.09 0.56
CA ASN A 112 -2.40 48.11 1.26
C ASN A 112 -3.48 47.29 0.52
N THR A 113 -3.11 46.59 -0.57
CA THR A 113 -4.03 45.77 -1.35
C THR A 113 -4.03 44.35 -0.81
N GLY A 114 -5.15 43.95 -0.20
CA GLY A 114 -5.30 42.58 0.31
C GLY A 114 -5.22 41.52 -0.80
N ARG A 115 -4.68 40.34 -0.47
CA ARG A 115 -4.44 39.23 -1.42
C ARG A 115 -5.63 38.87 -2.34
N ASN A 116 -6.86 39.00 -1.84
CA ASN A 116 -8.08 38.68 -2.59
C ASN A 116 -8.84 39.91 -3.13
N ALA A 117 -8.36 41.14 -2.87
CA ALA A 117 -8.96 42.37 -3.36
C ALA A 117 -8.73 42.54 -4.88
N SER A 118 -9.50 43.41 -5.52
CA SER A 118 -9.29 43.77 -6.93
C SER A 118 -7.90 44.38 -7.12
N CYS A 119 -7.19 43.97 -8.17
CA CYS A 119 -5.84 44.47 -8.41
C CYS A 119 -5.89 45.96 -8.86
N PRO A 120 -5.09 46.86 -8.25
CA PRO A 120 -5.12 48.30 -8.54
C PRO A 120 -4.60 48.68 -9.93
N CYS A 121 -4.06 47.73 -10.70
CA CYS A 121 -3.72 47.92 -12.12
C CYS A 121 -4.95 48.02 -13.05
N GLY A 122 -6.17 47.82 -12.55
CA GLY A 122 -7.40 47.92 -13.34
C GLY A 122 -7.74 46.68 -14.17
N SER A 123 -7.02 45.57 -14.02
CA SER A 123 -7.22 44.33 -14.78
C SER A 123 -8.50 43.55 -14.47
N GLY A 124 -9.29 43.97 -13.46
CA GLY A 124 -10.49 43.26 -13.00
C GLY A 124 -10.24 41.91 -12.31
N ARG A 125 -8.97 41.47 -12.21
CA ARG A 125 -8.57 40.22 -11.54
C ARG A 125 -8.25 40.46 -10.06
N LYS A 126 -8.39 39.43 -9.23
CA LYS A 126 -7.94 39.47 -7.82
C LYS A 126 -6.43 39.65 -7.76
N PHE A 127 -5.91 40.37 -6.76
CA PHE A 127 -4.49 40.70 -6.64
C PHE A 127 -3.58 39.47 -6.73
N LYS A 128 -3.90 38.38 -6.03
CA LYS A 128 -3.17 37.10 -6.10
C LYS A 128 -3.10 36.42 -7.48
N HIS A 129 -3.99 36.77 -8.40
CA HIS A 129 -4.05 36.21 -9.76
C HIS A 129 -3.56 37.23 -10.81
N CYS A 130 -2.95 38.32 -10.35
CA CYS A 130 -2.41 39.38 -11.19
C CYS A 130 -1.03 39.77 -10.62
N HIS A 131 -0.80 41.04 -10.25
CA HIS A 131 0.49 41.50 -9.75
C HIS A 131 0.93 40.88 -8.42
N GLY A 132 0.01 40.31 -7.63
CA GLY A 132 0.33 39.54 -6.44
C GLY A 132 0.86 38.12 -6.72
N ALA A 133 1.06 37.76 -8.00
CA ALA A 133 1.84 36.59 -8.39
C ALA A 133 3.34 36.91 -8.58
N LEU A 134 3.71 38.19 -8.55
CA LEU A 134 5.09 38.69 -8.58
C LEU A 134 5.70 38.80 -7.17
N VAL A 135 4.89 38.56 -6.13
CA VAL A 135 5.23 38.63 -4.69
C VAL A 135 5.04 37.27 -4.07
#